data_AF-A0A821D5T4-F1
#
_entry.id   AF-A0A821D5T4-F1
#
_cell.length_a   1.000
_cell.length_b   1.000
_cell.length_c   1.000
_cell.angle_alpha   90.00
_cell.angle_beta   90.00
_cell.angle_gamma   90.00
#
_symmetry.space_group_name_H-M   'P 1'
#
loop_
_entity.id
_entity.type
_entity.pdbx_description
1 polymer ?
#
loop_
_entity_poly.entity_id
_entity_poly.type
_entity_poly.pdbx_seq_one_letter_code
_entity_poly.pdbx_strand_id
1 'polypeptide(L)' 'CADPVRLWVHGHTHRSTDMMVNSTRLASNQFGYMSENCGFQPNMKIPLYDDGTVNVTDS' A
#
# COMPACT_ATOMS: atom_id res chain seq x y z
N CYS A 1 -16.21 14.77 11.55
CA CYS A 1 -15.75 13.37 11.54
C CYS A 1 -14.43 13.33 10.78
N ALA A 2 -13.48 12.48 11.14
CA ALA A 2 -12.28 12.28 10.32
C ALA A 2 -12.65 11.36 9.15
N ASP A 3 -12.05 11.60 7.97
CA ASP A 3 -12.20 10.69 6.84
C ASP A 3 -11.63 9.31 7.21
N PRO A 4 -12.28 8.20 6.78
CA PRO A 4 -11.77 6.87 7.03
C PRO A 4 -10.41 6.67 6.35
N VAL A 5 -9.52 5.90 6.99
CA VAL A 5 -8.21 5.54 6.42
C VAL A 5 -8.43 4.76 5.12
N ARG A 6 -7.97 5.32 4.00
CA ARG A 6 -8.13 4.72 2.66
C ARG A 6 -7.01 3.75 2.31
N LEU A 7 -5.78 4.06 2.74
CA LEU A 7 -4.59 3.28 2.47
C LEU A 7 -3.79 3.12 3.78
N TRP A 8 -3.44 1.89 4.10
CA TRP A 8 -2.51 1.54 5.17
C TRP A 8 -1.31 0.81 4.56
N VAL A 9 -0.15 1.47 4.60
CA VAL A 9 1.13 0.87 4.21
C VAL A 9 1.83 0.30 5.44
N HIS A 10 2.29 -0.95 5.38
CA HIS A 10 2.95 -1.62 6.51
C HIS A 10 4.19 -2.41 6.08
N GLY A 11 5.00 -2.81 7.07
CA GLY A 11 6.24 -3.59 6.89
C GLY A 11 6.39 -4.72 7.90
N HIS A 12 7.64 -5.08 8.22
CA HIS A 12 8.07 -6.08 9.21
C HIS A 12 7.82 -7.56 8.88
N THR A 13 6.80 -7.88 8.08
CA THR A 13 6.40 -9.28 7.82
C THR A 13 7.21 -10.01 6.75
N HIS A 14 8.09 -9.31 6.03
CA HIS A 14 8.85 -9.84 4.87
C HIS A 14 7.93 -10.46 3.82
N ARG A 15 6.74 -9.86 3.64
CA ARG A 15 5.75 -10.29 2.68
C ARG A 15 5.08 -9.10 2.05
N SER A 16 5.18 -9.00 0.74
CA SER A 16 4.39 -8.06 -0.04
C SER A 16 2.92 -8.46 -0.03
N THR A 17 2.05 -7.48 0.16
CA THR A 17 0.59 -7.64 0.24
C THR A 17 -0.07 -6.49 -0.49
N ASP A 18 -1.21 -6.77 -1.12
CA ASP A 18 -2.11 -5.77 -1.67
C ASP A 18 -3.52 -6.33 -1.59
N MET A 19 -4.29 -5.85 -0.61
CA MET A 19 -5.62 -6.39 -0.32
C MET A 19 -6.56 -5.33 0.24
N MET A 20 -7.86 -5.54 0.08
CA MET A 20 -8.89 -4.72 0.69
C MET A 20 -9.37 -5.33 2.01
N VAL A 21 -9.40 -4.52 3.06
CA VAL A 21 -10.06 -4.82 4.33
C VAL A 21 -11.09 -3.73 4.57
N ASN A 22 -12.37 -4.06 4.41
CA ASN A 22 -13.46 -3.08 4.34
C ASN A 22 -13.16 -1.99 3.28
N SER A 23 -13.24 -0.71 3.65
CA SER A 23 -12.92 0.44 2.78
C SER A 23 -11.45 0.88 2.86
N THR A 24 -10.57 0.08 3.47
CA THR A 24 -9.14 0.38 3.60
C THR A 24 -8.34 -0.60 2.74
N ARG A 25 -7.52 -0.07 1.84
CA ARG A 25 -6.50 -0.83 1.13
C ARG A 25 -5.30 -1.03 2.05
N LEU A 26 -4.93 -2.27 2.29
CA LEU A 26 -3.76 -2.66 3.07
C LEU A 26 -2.66 -3.12 2.10
N ALA A 27 -1.50 -2.49 2.19
CA ALA A 27 -0.42 -2.73 1.25
C ALA A 27 0.97 -2.86 1.91
N SER A 28 1.81 -3.70 1.31
CA SER A 28 3.21 -3.86 1.66
C SER A 28 4.01 -4.26 0.41
N ASN A 29 5.24 -3.78 0.32
CA ASN A 29 6.16 -4.10 -0.78
C ASN A 29 7.59 -4.25 -0.24
N GLN A 30 7.79 -5.26 0.59
CA GLN A 30 9.04 -5.44 1.32
C GLN A 30 10.05 -6.19 0.47
N PHE A 31 11.29 -5.69 0.43
CA PHE A 31 12.41 -6.41 -0.19
C PHE A 31 12.79 -7.66 0.62
N GLY A 32 12.73 -7.56 1.96
CA GLY A 32 13.20 -8.59 2.88
C GLY A 32 14.68 -8.92 2.68
N TYR A 33 15.07 -10.16 2.99
CA TYR A 33 16.43 -10.64 2.73
C TYR A 33 16.57 -11.25 1.33
N MET A 34 17.79 -11.24 0.78
CA MET A 34 18.07 -11.76 -0.56
C MET A 34 17.70 -13.24 -0.75
N SER A 35 17.71 -14.03 0.33
CA SER A 35 17.32 -15.44 0.30
C SER A 35 15.81 -15.67 0.40
N GLU A 36 15.02 -14.63 0.67
CA GLU A 36 13.59 -14.72 0.86
C GLU A 36 12.85 -14.28 -0.39
N ASN A 37 11.87 -15.08 -0.82
CA ASN A 37 10.93 -14.65 -1.85
C ASN A 37 9.79 -13.84 -1.21
N CYS A 38 10.06 -12.58 -0.92
CA CYS A 38 9.10 -11.66 -0.29
C CYS A 38 8.03 -11.15 -1.26
N GLY A 39 8.21 -11.36 -2.57
CA GLY A 39 7.32 -10.82 -3.61
C GLY A 39 7.53 -9.33 -3.87
N PHE A 40 8.75 -8.82 -3.72
CA PHE A 40 9.08 -7.42 -3.99
C PHE A 40 8.80 -7.04 -5.45
N GLN A 41 8.10 -5.94 -5.63
CA GLN A 41 7.74 -5.39 -6.94
C GLN A 41 8.35 -3.99 -7.07
N PRO A 42 9.50 -3.81 -7.74
CA PRO A 42 10.21 -2.53 -7.78
C PRO A 42 9.42 -1.39 -8.42
N ASN A 43 8.43 -1.73 -9.26
CA ASN A 43 7.60 -0.77 -9.99
C ASN A 43 6.16 -0.70 -9.46
N MET A 44 5.89 -1.18 -8.24
CA MET A 44 4.55 -1.17 -7.66
C MET A 44 4.01 0.26 -7.56
N LYS A 45 2.77 0.45 -8.03
CA LYS A 45 2.03 1.70 -7.92
C LYS A 45 0.68 1.43 -7.29
N ILE A 46 0.30 2.24 -6.31
CA ILE A 46 -0.99 2.14 -5.63
C ILE A 46 -1.75 3.44 -5.86
N PRO A 47 -2.86 3.44 -6.63
CA PRO A 47 -3.72 4.60 -6.71
C PRO A 47 -4.38 4.86 -5.36
N LEU A 48 -4.43 6.14 -4.95
CA LEU A 48 -5.08 6.55 -3.70
C LEU A 48 -6.62 6.63 -3.85
N TYR A 49 -7.08 6.93 -5.06
CA TYR A 49 -8.48 6.99 -5.43
C TYR A 49 -8.74 6.04 -6.61
N ASP A 50 -9.91 5.40 -6.62
CA ASP A 50 -10.27 4.38 -7.62
C ASP A 50 -10.35 4.96 -9.05
N ASP A 51 -10.54 6.27 -9.17
CA ASP A 51 -10.54 7.02 -10.43
C ASP A 51 -9.13 7.44 -10.89
N GLY A 52 -8.09 7.12 -10.11
CA GLY A 52 -6.70 7.47 -10.40
C GLY A 52 -6.36 8.94 -10.14
N THR A 53 -7.27 9.74 -9.58
CA THR A 53 -7.01 11.13 -9.26
C THR A 53 -6.03 11.22 -8.09
N VAL A 54 -5.16 12.22 -8.06
CA VAL A 54 -4.34 12.55 -6.87
C VAL A 54 -4.64 14.00 -6.52
N ASN A 55 -5.51 14.21 -5.53
CA ASN A 55 -5.77 15.55 -5.01
C ASN A 55 -4.69 15.88 -3.98
N VAL A 56 -3.66 16.62 -4.39
CA VAL A 56 -2.72 17.26 -3.48
C VAL A 56 -3.34 18.57 -3.05
N THR A 57 -3.93 18.62 -1.86
CA THR A 57 -4.29 19.89 -1.22
C THR A 57 -3.10 20.35 -0.39
N ASP A 58 -2.47 21.43 -0.84
CA ASP A 58 -1.56 22.20 0.00
C ASP A 58 -2.39 22.88 1.10
N SER A 59 -1.89 22.85 2.34
CA SER A 59 -2.58 23.37 3.54
C SER A 59 -2.36 24.86 3.71
#